data_AF-A0AA85IVJ3-F1
#
_entry.id   AF-A0AA85IVJ3-F1
#
_cell.length_a   1.000
_cell.length_b   1.000
_cell.length_c   1.000
_cell.angle_alpha   90.00
_cell.angle_beta   90.00
_cell.angle_gamma   90.00
#
_symmetry.space_group_name_H-M   'P 1'
#
loop_
_entity.id
_entity.type
_entity.pdbx_description
1 polymer ?
#
loop_
_entity_poly.entity_id
_entity_poly.type
_entity_poly.pdbx_seq_one_letter_code
_entity_poly.pdbx_strand_id
1 'polypeptide(L)'
;MHRLSRTREEQTRENQAGFRPGRGCIDHIFTLRQILEHRHTFRRPTIVIFLDLKAAFDSVDRKVLWQCLTVKGVPRKYIALIKALYSNSRSRVRAYGELSSELVTTSGVRQGCPLSPFLFNFIIDMLMEVSLTERNDLGIDLLPGKKVLWT
;
A
#
# COMPACT_ATOMS: atom_id res chain seq x y z
N MET A 1 9.92 -13.40 -7.17
CA MET A 1 8.79 -12.48 -7.02
C MET A 1 7.47 -13.05 -7.56
N HIS A 2 7.47 -13.70 -8.74
CA HIS A 2 6.29 -14.37 -9.34
C HIS A 2 5.53 -15.36 -8.44
N ARG A 3 6.18 -15.95 -7.43
CA ARG A 3 5.51 -16.89 -6.50
C ARG A 3 4.58 -16.20 -5.50
N LEU A 4 4.78 -14.91 -5.23
CA LEU A 4 3.96 -14.11 -4.30
C LEU A 4 2.98 -13.20 -5.05
N SER A 5 3.12 -13.03 -6.36
CA SER A 5 2.25 -12.13 -7.14
C SER A 5 0.80 -12.62 -7.17
N ARG A 6 0.56 -13.94 -7.25
CA ARG A 6 -0.81 -14.47 -7.23
C ARG A 6 -1.52 -14.15 -5.91
N THR A 7 -0.88 -14.48 -4.78
CA THR A 7 -1.39 -14.13 -3.45
C THR A 7 -1.52 -12.62 -3.26
N ARG A 8 -0.62 -11.81 -3.86
CA ARG A 8 -0.79 -10.34 -3.89
C ARG A 8 -2.13 -9.96 -4.50
N GLU A 9 -2.40 -10.41 -5.72
CA GLU A 9 -3.58 -9.99 -6.47
C GLU A 9 -4.87 -10.48 -5.79
N GLU A 10 -4.86 -11.68 -5.19
CA GLU A 10 -6.00 -12.24 -4.47
C GLU A 10 -6.29 -11.53 -3.12
N GLN A 11 -5.28 -10.92 -2.51
CA GLN A 11 -5.38 -10.32 -1.16
C GLN A 11 -5.43 -8.79 -1.17
N THR A 12 -5.14 -8.14 -2.30
CA THR A 12 -5.08 -6.68 -2.41
C THR A 12 -6.37 -6.14 -3.01
N ARG A 13 -6.95 -5.11 -2.38
CA ARG A 13 -8.19 -4.45 -2.82
C ARG A 13 -8.12 -3.90 -4.25
N GLU A 14 -9.28 -3.76 -4.89
CA GLU A 14 -9.33 -3.36 -6.31
C GLU A 14 -8.84 -1.91 -6.52
N ASN A 15 -9.15 -1.04 -5.57
CA ASN A 15 -8.76 0.36 -5.56
C ASN A 15 -7.26 0.62 -5.30
N GLN A 16 -6.46 -0.41 -5.00
CA GLN A 16 -5.02 -0.28 -4.84
C GLN A 16 -4.33 -0.59 -6.18
N ALA A 17 -3.88 0.44 -6.91
CA ALA A 17 -3.14 0.27 -8.18
C ALA A 17 -1.61 0.27 -8.03
N GLY A 18 -1.07 0.69 -6.88
CA GLY A 18 0.37 0.83 -6.70
C GLY A 18 1.12 -0.46 -6.97
N PHE A 19 2.16 -0.42 -7.82
CA PHE A 19 3.06 -1.54 -8.11
C PHE A 19 2.36 -2.83 -8.60
N ARG A 20 1.22 -2.70 -9.29
CA ARG A 20 0.47 -3.80 -9.89
C ARG A 20 0.49 -3.74 -11.41
N PRO A 21 0.62 -4.89 -12.09
CA PRO A 21 0.57 -4.93 -13.55
C PRO A 21 -0.83 -4.57 -14.05
N GLY A 22 -0.89 -3.78 -15.13
CA GLY A 22 -2.16 -3.42 -15.78
C GLY A 22 -3.01 -2.40 -15.03
N ARG A 23 -2.46 -1.73 -14.00
CA ARG A 23 -3.12 -0.64 -13.28
C ARG A 23 -2.18 0.55 -13.19
N GLY A 24 -2.68 1.73 -13.52
CA GLY A 24 -1.86 2.93 -13.56
C GLY A 24 -2.54 4.17 -12.97
N CYS A 25 -1.75 5.23 -12.83
CA CYS A 25 -2.26 6.52 -12.37
C CYS A 25 -3.36 7.06 -13.29
N ILE A 26 -3.29 6.77 -14.59
CA ILE A 26 -4.29 7.20 -15.58
C ILE A 26 -5.67 6.61 -15.25
N ASP A 27 -5.74 5.33 -14.90
CA ASP A 27 -7.00 4.66 -14.54
C ASP A 27 -7.65 5.29 -13.31
N HIS A 28 -6.82 5.62 -12.30
CA HIS A 28 -7.27 6.28 -11.08
C HIS A 28 -7.71 7.73 -11.30
N ILE A 29 -6.96 8.49 -12.11
CA ILE A 29 -7.34 9.86 -12.48
C ILE A 29 -8.66 9.85 -13.25
N PHE A 30 -8.81 8.93 -14.21
CA PHE A 30 -10.04 8.77 -14.97
C PHE A 30 -11.22 8.45 -14.04
N THR A 31 -11.07 7.45 -13.16
CA THR A 31 -12.11 7.05 -12.21
C THR A 31 -12.50 8.19 -11.28
N LEU A 32 -11.52 8.89 -10.69
CA LEU A 32 -11.77 10.05 -9.83
C LEU A 32 -12.51 11.15 -10.57
N ARG A 33 -12.09 11.47 -11.81
CA ARG A 33 -12.73 12.48 -12.64
C ARG A 33 -14.18 12.14 -12.95
N GLN A 34 -14.47 10.89 -13.32
CA GLN A 34 -15.85 10.43 -13.55
C GLN A 34 -16.72 10.58 -12.31
N ILE A 35 -16.21 10.23 -11.13
CA ILE A 35 -16.92 10.40 -9.85
C ILE A 35 -17.22 11.88 -9.59
N LEU A 36 -16.24 12.77 -9.79
CA LEU A 36 -16.40 14.20 -9.54
C LEU A 36 -17.37 14.86 -10.51
N GLU A 37 -17.26 14.56 -11.81
CA GLU A 37 -18.18 15.05 -12.84
C GLU A 37 -19.61 14.62 -12.54
N HIS A 38 -19.81 13.35 -12.17
CA HIS A 38 -21.11 12.83 -11.78
C HIS A 38 -21.67 13.57 -10.56
N ARG A 39 -20.90 13.67 -9.47
CA ARG A 39 -21.33 14.35 -8.23
C ARG A 39 -21.66 15.82 -8.48
N HIS A 40 -20.90 16.49 -9.35
CA HIS A 40 -21.16 17.86 -9.77
C HIS A 40 -22.49 17.97 -10.54
N THR A 41 -22.76 17.08 -11.50
CA THR A 41 -24.04 17.07 -12.26
C THR A 41 -25.25 16.97 -11.34
N PHE A 42 -25.17 16.16 -10.27
CA PHE A 42 -26.24 16.00 -9.29
C PHE A 42 -26.18 17.01 -8.12
N ARG A 43 -25.33 18.04 -8.22
CA ARG A 43 -25.14 19.09 -7.20
C ARG A 43 -24.90 18.53 -5.79
N ARG A 44 -24.16 17.42 -5.69
CA ARG A 44 -23.82 16.80 -4.42
C ARG A 44 -22.55 17.44 -3.86
N PRO A 45 -22.59 18.07 -2.66
CA PRO A 45 -21.39 18.56 -2.00
C PRO A 45 -20.35 17.44 -1.89
N THR A 46 -19.11 17.73 -2.27
CA THR A 46 -18.04 16.72 -2.36
C THR A 46 -16.73 17.33 -1.91
N ILE A 47 -16.03 16.61 -1.03
CA ILE A 47 -14.69 16.96 -0.54
C ILE A 47 -13.74 15.86 -1.00
N VAL A 48 -12.60 16.26 -1.56
CA VAL A 48 -11.52 15.34 -1.95
C VAL A 48 -10.34 15.58 -1.02
N ILE A 49 -9.83 14.51 -0.43
CA ILE A 49 -8.69 14.56 0.49
C ILE A 49 -7.54 13.78 -0.15
N PHE A 50 -6.41 14.45 -0.35
CA PHE A 50 -5.18 13.83 -0.80
C PHE A 50 -4.27 13.61 0.41
N LEU A 51 -3.90 12.35 0.65
CA LEU A 51 -3.02 11.95 1.75
C LEU A 51 -1.68 11.52 1.17
N ASP A 52 -0.61 12.15 1.64
CA ASP A 52 0.76 11.76 1.31
C ASP A 52 1.48 11.26 2.57
N LEU A 53 2.18 10.14 2.43
CA LEU A 53 2.88 9.50 3.54
C LEU A 53 4.35 9.91 3.53
N LYS A 54 4.76 10.67 4.56
CA LYS A 54 6.16 11.05 4.74
C LYS A 54 7.06 9.82 4.82
N ALA A 55 8.06 9.75 3.95
CA ALA A 55 9.08 8.69 3.92
C ALA A 55 8.47 7.29 3.97
N ALA A 56 7.42 7.03 3.17
CA ALA A 56 6.56 5.86 3.28
C ALA A 56 7.28 4.51 3.34
N PHE A 57 8.36 4.33 2.57
CA PHE A 57 9.14 3.09 2.59
C PHE A 57 10.00 2.97 3.85
N ASP A 58 10.55 4.07 4.36
CA ASP A 58 11.49 4.07 5.49
C ASP A 58 10.77 4.05 6.85
N SER A 59 9.51 4.51 6.88
CA SER A 59 8.69 4.63 8.08
C SER A 59 7.96 3.35 8.50
N VAL A 60 8.01 2.29 7.67
CA VAL A 60 7.36 1.01 7.98
C VAL A 60 7.91 0.39 9.27
N ASP A 61 7.05 0.13 10.26
CA ASP A 61 7.42 -0.69 11.42
C ASP A 61 7.51 -2.17 11.00
N ARG A 62 8.71 -2.76 11.16
CA ARG A 62 8.96 -4.16 10.79
C ARG A 62 8.17 -5.15 11.66
N LYS A 63 7.94 -4.86 12.95
CA LYS A 63 7.12 -5.72 13.82
C LYS A 63 5.69 -5.80 13.30
N VAL A 64 5.11 -4.65 12.93
CA VAL A 64 3.78 -4.57 12.32
C VAL A 64 3.75 -5.27 10.97
N LEU A 65 4.80 -5.11 10.14
CA LEU A 65 4.93 -5.86 8.89
C LEU A 65 4.86 -7.38 9.10
N TRP A 66 5.58 -7.90 10.10
CA TRP A 66 5.58 -9.35 10.38
C TRP A 66 4.22 -9.86 10.84
N GLN A 67 3.52 -9.08 11.67
CA GLN A 67 2.16 -9.37 12.10
C GLN A 67 1.19 -9.35 10.92
N CYS A 68 1.29 -8.31 10.07
CA CYS A 68 0.49 -8.18 8.85
C CYS A 68 0.59 -9.41 7.94
N LEU A 69 1.82 -9.83 7.63
CA LEU A 69 2.06 -11.02 6.80
C LEU A 69 1.47 -12.29 7.43
N THR A 70 1.49 -12.39 8.76
CA THR A 70 0.91 -13.53 9.48
C THR A 70 -0.62 -13.52 9.37
N VAL A 71 -1.26 -12.37 9.57
CA VAL A 71 -2.72 -12.20 9.48
C VAL A 71 -3.22 -12.46 8.06
N LYS A 72 -2.49 -11.98 7.03
CA LYS A 72 -2.81 -12.23 5.62
C LYS A 72 -2.43 -13.65 5.14
N GLY A 73 -2.12 -14.58 6.04
CA GLY A 73 -1.94 -16.00 5.73
C GLY A 73 -0.63 -16.37 5.03
N VAL A 74 0.39 -15.52 5.04
CA VAL A 74 1.69 -15.85 4.43
C VAL A 74 2.35 -16.98 5.23
N PRO A 75 2.77 -18.09 4.59
CA PRO A 75 3.35 -19.21 5.33
C PRO A 75 4.58 -18.82 6.15
N ARG A 76 4.67 -19.34 7.39
CA ARG A 76 5.73 -19.01 8.37
C ARG A 76 7.15 -19.12 7.80
N LYS A 77 7.40 -20.10 6.93
CA LYS A 77 8.70 -20.29 6.24
C LYS A 77 9.11 -19.07 5.43
N TYR A 78 8.17 -18.45 4.69
CA TYR A 78 8.45 -17.24 3.92
C TYR A 78 8.63 -16.03 4.83
N ILE A 79 7.82 -15.90 5.89
CA ILE A 79 8.00 -14.82 6.88
C ILE A 79 9.38 -14.90 7.53
N ALA A 80 9.85 -16.10 7.89
CA ALA A 80 11.19 -16.31 8.45
C ALA A 80 12.29 -15.91 7.46
N LEU A 81 12.16 -16.27 6.18
CA LEU A 81 13.10 -15.86 5.13
C LEU A 81 13.13 -14.33 4.97
N ILE A 82 11.97 -13.68 4.96
CA ILE A 82 11.88 -12.23 4.85
C ILE A 82 12.51 -11.58 6.10
N LYS A 83 12.21 -12.06 7.31
CA LYS A 83 12.85 -11.58 8.54
C LYS A 83 14.38 -11.70 8.48
N ALA A 84 14.90 -12.82 7.98
CA ALA A 84 16.32 -13.03 7.79
C ALA A 84 16.90 -12.01 6.79
N LEU A 85 16.22 -11.77 5.67
CA LEU A 85 16.61 -10.74 4.71
C LEU A 85 16.68 -9.36 5.33
N TYR A 86 15.81 -9.02 6.28
CA TYR A 86 15.78 -7.71 6.94
C TYR A 86 16.65 -7.62 8.21
N SER A 87 17.14 -8.75 8.72
CA SER A 87 18.00 -8.80 9.91
C SER A 87 19.33 -8.10 9.66
N ASN A 88 19.86 -7.40 10.68
CA ASN A 88 21.14 -6.68 10.63
C ASN A 88 21.32 -5.80 9.38
N SER A 89 20.23 -5.19 8.89
CA SER A 89 20.30 -4.30 7.73
C SER A 89 21.14 -3.07 8.07
N ARG A 90 22.25 -2.90 7.37
CA ARG A 90 23.12 -1.72 7.47
C ARG A 90 23.13 -0.98 6.14
N SER A 91 23.11 0.33 6.21
CA SER A 91 23.06 1.22 5.04
C SER A 91 24.13 2.28 5.18
N ARG A 92 24.65 2.75 4.05
CA ARG A 92 25.55 3.91 3.96
C ARG A 92 25.07 4.80 2.83
N VAL A 93 25.17 6.11 3.03
CA VAL A 93 24.87 7.09 2.00
C VAL A 93 26.17 7.39 1.26
N ARG A 94 26.15 7.36 -0.08
CA ARG A 94 27.26 7.84 -0.89
C ARG A 94 26.94 9.23 -1.41
N ALA A 95 27.78 10.21 -1.10
CA ALA A 95 27.65 11.59 -1.59
C ALA A 95 29.03 12.11 -2.02
N TYR A 96 29.12 12.72 -3.21
CA TYR A 96 30.36 13.28 -3.74
C TYR A 96 31.56 12.30 -3.78
N GLY A 97 31.27 11.00 -3.98
CA GLY A 97 32.30 9.94 -4.00
C GLY A 97 32.66 9.39 -2.62
N GLU A 98 32.25 10.03 -1.54
CA GLU A 98 32.51 9.58 -0.17
C GLU A 98 31.33 8.78 0.40
N LEU A 99 31.63 7.86 1.32
CA LEU A 99 30.64 7.06 2.04
C LEU A 99 30.44 7.64 3.45
N SER A 100 29.18 7.74 3.87
CA SER A 100 28.83 8.07 5.24
C SER A 100 29.26 6.97 6.22
N SER A 101 29.19 7.30 7.51
CA SER A 101 29.16 6.29 8.57
C SER A 101 28.01 5.30 8.35
N GLU A 102 28.18 4.12 8.94
CA GLU A 102 27.22 3.03 8.84
C GLU A 102 25.97 3.31 9.67
N LEU A 103 24.82 3.22 9.02
CA LEU A 103 23.51 3.41 9.63
C LEU A 103 22.84 2.05 9.78
N VAL A 104 22.54 1.66 11.02
CA VAL A 104 21.73 0.47 11.27
C VAL A 104 20.27 0.80 11.02
N THR A 105 19.64 0.11 10.06
CA THR A 105 18.26 0.36 9.69
C THR A 105 17.34 -0.59 10.47
N THR A 106 16.60 -0.06 11.45
CA THR A 106 15.66 -0.81 12.28
C THR A 106 14.21 -0.76 11.79
N SER A 107 13.86 0.27 11.00
CA SER A 107 12.56 0.44 10.36
C SER A 107 12.66 0.27 8.83
N GLY A 108 11.53 0.38 8.17
CA GLY A 108 11.43 0.49 6.73
C GLY A 108 11.58 -0.81 5.96
N VAL A 109 11.13 -0.73 4.72
CA VAL A 109 11.39 -1.69 3.65
C VAL A 109 12.56 -1.18 2.79
N ARG A 110 13.44 -2.08 2.31
CA ARG A 110 14.66 -1.69 1.58
C ARG A 110 14.33 -1.03 0.25
N GLN A 111 14.68 0.23 0.05
CA GLN A 111 14.52 0.88 -1.26
C GLN A 111 15.38 0.16 -2.32
N GLY A 112 14.86 0.03 -3.55
CA GLY A 112 15.52 -0.71 -4.64
C GLY A 112 15.45 -2.24 -4.53
N CYS A 113 14.95 -2.81 -3.42
CA CYS A 113 14.67 -4.25 -3.34
C CYS A 113 13.37 -4.56 -4.08
N PRO A 114 13.35 -5.53 -5.02
CA PRO A 114 12.14 -5.90 -5.73
C PRO A 114 11.00 -6.29 -4.79
N LEU A 115 11.29 -6.89 -3.63
CA LEU A 115 10.28 -7.33 -2.67
C LEU A 115 9.62 -6.17 -1.90
N SER A 116 10.28 -5.03 -1.77
CA SER A 116 9.81 -3.94 -0.89
C SER A 116 8.47 -3.33 -1.29
N PRO A 117 8.19 -3.04 -2.58
CA PRO A 117 6.86 -2.59 -3.00
C PRO A 117 5.73 -3.56 -2.64
N PHE A 118 5.99 -4.86 -2.74
CA PHE A 118 5.02 -5.89 -2.34
C PHE A 118 4.74 -5.84 -0.83
N LEU A 119 5.78 -5.73 0.00
CA LEU A 119 5.63 -5.65 1.46
C LEU A 119 4.93 -4.36 1.90
N PHE A 120 5.23 -3.24 1.23
CA PHE A 120 4.59 -1.97 1.50
C PHE A 120 3.09 -2.02 1.20
N ASN A 121 2.70 -2.56 0.04
CA ASN A 121 1.29 -2.70 -0.32
C ASN A 121 0.49 -3.53 0.70
N PHE A 122 1.07 -4.61 1.24
CA PHE A 122 0.39 -5.42 2.27
C PHE A 122 0.05 -4.63 3.53
N ILE A 123 0.95 -3.74 3.96
CA ILE A 123 0.71 -2.89 5.12
C ILE A 123 -0.38 -1.87 4.81
N ILE A 124 -0.30 -1.19 3.67
CA ILE A 124 -1.32 -0.20 3.28
C ILE A 124 -2.69 -0.86 3.16
N ASP A 125 -2.76 -2.04 2.55
CA ASP A 125 -4.01 -2.78 2.41
C ASP A 125 -4.62 -3.16 3.77
N MET A 126 -3.79 -3.66 4.70
CA MET A 126 -4.23 -3.96 6.08
C MET A 126 -4.63 -2.71 6.86
N LEU A 127 -3.91 -1.60 6.72
CA LEU A 127 -4.29 -0.31 7.34
C LEU A 127 -5.64 0.17 6.80
N MET A 128 -5.84 0.07 5.49
CA MET A 128 -7.12 0.41 4.85
C MET A 128 -8.22 -0.55 5.26
N GLU A 129 -7.92 -1.82 5.52
CA GLU A 129 -8.85 -2.79 6.06
C GLU A 129 -9.29 -2.42 7.47
N VAL A 130 -8.36 -2.32 8.40
CA VAL A 130 -8.65 -1.94 9.79
C VAL A 130 -9.37 -0.60 9.88
N SER A 131 -9.00 0.38 9.05
CA SER A 131 -9.60 1.71 9.08
C SER A 131 -11.02 1.79 8.50
N LEU A 132 -11.40 0.84 7.63
CA LEU A 132 -12.67 0.90 6.87
C LEU A 132 -13.69 -0.18 7.28
N THR A 133 -13.28 -1.26 7.95
CA THR A 133 -14.17 -2.39 8.29
C THR A 133 -15.35 -2.03 9.22
N GLU A 134 -15.27 -0.94 9.97
CA GLU A 134 -16.32 -0.56 10.93
C GLU A 134 -17.37 0.44 10.40
N ARG A 135 -17.32 0.78 9.10
CA ARG A 135 -18.14 1.88 8.55
C ARG A 135 -19.12 1.42 7.45
N ASN A 136 -20.40 1.32 7.80
CA ASN A 136 -21.49 0.99 6.86
C ASN A 136 -21.89 2.16 5.93
N ASP A 137 -21.39 3.36 6.19
CA ASP A 137 -21.66 4.57 5.42
C ASP A 137 -20.64 4.81 4.30
N LEU A 138 -19.62 3.95 4.16
CA LEU A 138 -18.63 4.05 3.11
C LEU A 138 -19.23 3.92 1.71
N GLY A 139 -18.58 4.59 0.75
CA GLY A 139 -18.93 4.55 -0.67
C GLY A 139 -19.35 5.92 -1.21
N ILE A 140 -19.61 5.98 -2.51
CA ILE A 140 -20.26 7.11 -3.16
C ILE A 140 -21.50 6.61 -3.89
N ASP A 141 -22.63 7.27 -3.67
CA ASP A 141 -23.84 7.05 -4.46
C ASP A 141 -23.62 7.64 -5.87
N LEU A 142 -23.62 6.76 -6.87
CA LEU A 142 -23.57 7.16 -8.29
C LEU A 142 -24.95 7.21 -8.93
N LEU A 143 -25.98 6.63 -8.31
CA LEU A 143 -27.37 6.80 -8.72
C LEU A 143 -28.23 6.70 -7.46
N PRO A 144 -29.47 7.22 -7.44
CA PRO A 144 -30.41 6.93 -6.35
C PRO A 144 -30.51 5.41 -6.15
N GLY A 145 -30.02 4.90 -5.02
CA GLY A 145 -30.04 3.48 -4.68
C GLY A 145 -28.87 2.63 -5.20
N LYS A 146 -27.86 3.19 -5.89
CA LYS A 146 -26.62 2.46 -6.24
C LYS A 146 -25.39 3.10 -5.58
N LYS A 147 -24.89 2.45 -4.53
CA LYS A 147 -23.58 2.72 -3.94
C LYS A 147 -22.48 2.02 -4.74
N VAL A 148 -21.43 2.76 -5.09
CA VAL A 148 -20.12 2.14 -5.33
C VAL A 148 -19.45 2.00 -3.98
N LEU A 149 -19.28 0.75 -3.56
CA LEU A 149 -18.55 0.41 -2.35
C LEU A 149 -17.05 0.48 -2.62
N TRP A 150 -16.31 0.97 -1.64
CA TRP A 150 -14.85 0.91 -1.64
C TRP A 150 -14.41 -0.50 -1.21
N THR A 151 -14.63 -1.51 -2.05
CA THR A 151 -14.16 -2.90 -1.86
C THR A 151 -12.97 -3.21 -2.75
#